data_AF-A0A7W0CBI1-F1
#
_entry.id   AF-A0A7W0CBI1-F1
#
_cell.length_a   1.000
_cell.length_b   1.000
_cell.length_c   1.000
_cell.angle_alpha   90.00
_cell.angle_beta   90.00
_cell.angle_gamma   90.00
#
_symmetry.space_group_name_H-M   'P 1'
#
loop_
_entity.id
_entity.type
_entity.pdbx_description
1 polymer ?
#
loop_
_entity_poly.entity_id
_entity_poly.type
_entity_poly.pdbx_seq_one_letter_code
_entity_poly.pdbx_strand_id
1 'polypeptide(L)'
;MNCPDDEILTEIAIDNYNFRVTWSAASRDCCILWIRDADTMDQFEALGRFSRFDKRSILEFVVRYVTSQSLREEISKRRFARYIESLPPTFFQQVQYMGYHEKAAAFKNLYNLDSVIDEAADLGWKRRCMAKKFHPDKGGDKRAMALINEGYELLNAKKDDCSSKDGKNKPS
;
A
#
# COMPACT_ATOMS: atom_id res chain seq x y z
N MET A 1 4.49 10.57 3.92
CA MET A 1 5.04 11.84 3.36
C MET A 1 3.94 12.36 2.48
N ASN A 2 3.31 13.48 2.85
CA ASN A 2 2.18 14.02 2.10
C ASN A 2 2.71 14.86 0.95
N CYS A 3 1.97 14.96 -0.15
CA CYS A 3 2.33 15.89 -1.22
C CYS A 3 2.30 17.32 -0.65
N PRO A 4 3.43 18.02 -0.58
CA PRO A 4 3.46 19.42 -0.16
C PRO A 4 2.76 20.32 -1.21
N ASP A 5 2.41 21.55 -0.83
CA ASP A 5 1.97 22.63 -1.74
C ASP A 5 3.12 23.14 -2.64
N ASP A 6 4.05 22.26 -3.02
CA ASP A 6 5.18 22.55 -3.88
C ASP A 6 4.73 22.83 -5.32
N GLU A 7 5.61 23.46 -6.10
CA GLU A 7 5.41 23.74 -7.52
C GLU A 7 5.03 22.46 -8.29
N ILE A 8 3.79 22.40 -8.75
CA ILE A 8 3.26 21.29 -9.56
C ILE A 8 3.82 21.39 -10.97
N LEU A 9 4.58 20.38 -11.38
CA LEU A 9 5.19 20.29 -12.71
C LEU A 9 4.23 19.76 -13.77
N THR A 10 3.44 18.76 -13.40
CA THR A 10 2.39 18.19 -14.25
C THR A 10 1.41 17.39 -13.41
N GLU A 11 0.17 17.33 -13.88
CA GLU A 11 -0.85 16.41 -13.39
C GLU A 11 -1.36 15.55 -14.54
N ILE A 12 -1.73 14.31 -14.24
CA ILE A 12 -2.22 13.34 -15.20
C ILE A 12 -3.36 12.58 -14.50
N ALA A 13 -4.55 12.57 -15.09
CA ALA A 13 -5.67 11.78 -14.60
C ALA A 13 -5.97 10.66 -15.61
N ILE A 14 -6.07 9.42 -15.12
CA ILE A 14 -6.45 8.24 -15.90
C ILE A 14 -7.40 7.41 -15.04
N ASP A 15 -8.64 7.24 -15.51
CA ASP A 15 -9.72 6.60 -14.75
C ASP A 15 -9.89 7.24 -13.37
N ASN A 16 -9.84 6.46 -12.28
CA ASN A 16 -9.89 6.93 -10.90
C ASN A 16 -8.50 7.34 -10.35
N TYR A 17 -7.41 7.11 -11.08
CA TYR A 17 -6.08 7.48 -10.63
C TYR A 17 -5.71 8.90 -11.03
N ASN A 18 -5.37 9.70 -10.02
CA ASN A 18 -4.75 11.00 -10.18
C ASN A 18 -3.26 10.89 -9.90
N PHE A 19 -2.45 11.35 -10.85
CA PHE A 19 -1.00 11.46 -10.71
C PHE A 19 -0.61 12.93 -10.67
N ARG A 20 0.36 13.23 -9.81
CA ARG A 20 0.93 14.57 -9.68
C ARG A 20 2.44 14.46 -9.66
N VAL A 21 3.13 15.42 -10.27
CA VAL A 21 4.58 15.51 -10.20
C VAL A 21 4.98 16.83 -9.58
N THR A 22 5.84 16.77 -8.58
CA THR A 22 6.43 17.95 -7.93
C THR A 22 7.95 17.84 -7.96
N TRP A 23 8.65 18.95 -7.75
CA TRP A 23 10.04 18.89 -7.34
C TRP A 23 10.19 18.16 -6.00
N SER A 24 11.37 17.57 -5.76
CA SER A 24 11.73 17.11 -4.44
C SER A 24 12.01 18.31 -3.53
N ALA A 25 11.39 18.34 -2.35
CA ALA A 25 11.64 19.37 -1.35
C ALA A 25 13.12 19.48 -0.94
N ALA A 26 13.87 18.37 -1.04
CA ALA A 26 15.30 18.35 -0.68
C ALA A 26 16.22 18.91 -1.78
N SER A 27 15.82 18.82 -3.06
CA SER A 27 16.58 19.40 -4.18
C SER A 27 15.71 19.56 -5.41
N ARG A 28 15.88 20.69 -6.12
CA ARG A 28 15.21 20.95 -7.42
C ARG A 28 15.80 20.16 -8.59
N ASP A 29 16.72 19.24 -8.33
CA ASP A 29 17.35 18.43 -9.37
C ASP A 29 16.53 17.17 -9.69
N CYS A 30 15.70 16.71 -8.76
CA CYS A 30 14.89 15.50 -8.92
C CYS A 30 13.41 15.78 -8.67
N CYS A 31 12.53 15.00 -9.30
CA CYS A 31 11.09 15.13 -9.12
C CYS A 31 10.46 13.86 -8.55
N ILE A 32 9.36 14.05 -7.83
CA ILE A 32 8.59 13.00 -7.18
C ILE A 32 7.30 12.81 -7.96
N LEU A 33 7.02 11.56 -8.33
CA LEU A 33 5.73 11.15 -8.87
C LEU A 33 4.85 10.69 -7.72
N TRP A 34 3.70 11.33 -7.61
CA TRP A 34 2.67 11.05 -6.64
C TRP A 34 1.47 10.39 -7.33
N ILE A 35 0.73 9.58 -6.58
CA ILE A 35 -0.51 8.94 -7.02
C ILE A 35 -1.57 9.05 -5.92
N ARG A 36 -2.83 9.16 -6.32
CA ARG A 36 -4.01 9.08 -5.47
C ARG A 36 -5.10 8.34 -6.23
N ASP A 37 -5.82 7.46 -5.56
CA ASP A 37 -7.12 6.97 -6.05
C ASP A 37 -8.21 7.94 -5.58
N ALA A 38 -8.91 8.54 -6.54
CA ALA A 38 -9.93 9.55 -6.28
C ALA A 38 -11.15 9.01 -5.51
N ASP A 39 -11.41 7.71 -5.59
CA ASP A 39 -12.60 7.09 -5.01
C ASP A 39 -12.36 6.64 -3.57
N THR A 40 -11.13 6.27 -3.24
CA THR A 40 -10.78 5.62 -1.98
C THR A 40 -9.86 6.45 -1.08
N MET A 41 -9.18 7.48 -1.63
CA MET A 41 -8.16 8.23 -0.91
C MET A 41 -8.25 9.75 -1.07
N ASP A 42 -8.13 10.45 0.05
CA ASP A 42 -8.10 11.92 0.07
C ASP A 42 -6.72 12.49 -0.29
N GLN A 43 -5.64 11.75 0.04
CA GLN A 43 -4.27 12.24 -0.03
C GLN A 43 -3.43 11.54 -1.10
N PHE A 44 -2.45 12.28 -1.61
CA PHE A 44 -1.46 11.74 -2.54
C PHE A 44 -0.34 10.99 -1.81
N GLU A 45 0.03 9.83 -2.36
CA GLU A 45 1.17 9.03 -1.92
C GLU A 45 2.32 9.09 -2.94
N ALA A 46 3.55 9.11 -2.44
CA ALA A 46 4.73 9.07 -3.30
C ALA A 46 4.86 7.69 -3.96
N LEU A 47 4.71 7.65 -5.29
CA LEU A 47 4.87 6.44 -6.09
C LEU A 47 6.33 6.18 -6.47
N GLY A 48 7.09 7.24 -6.76
CA GLY A 48 8.49 7.10 -7.16
C GLY A 48 9.21 8.43 -7.32
N ARG A 49 10.49 8.34 -7.67
CA ARG A 49 11.38 9.48 -7.90
C ARG A 49 12.04 9.36 -9.26
N PHE A 50 12.11 10.47 -9.99
CA PHE A 50 12.89 10.61 -11.22
C PHE A 50 14.09 11.52 -10.95
N SER A 51 15.23 11.20 -11.56
CA SER A 51 16.47 11.96 -11.38
C SER A 51 16.44 13.37 -11.96
N ARG A 52 15.45 13.68 -12.80
CA ARG A 52 15.13 14.99 -13.37
C ARG A 52 13.70 14.97 -13.91
N PHE A 53 13.13 16.14 -14.17
CA PHE A 53 11.84 16.22 -14.87
C PHE A 53 11.99 15.93 -16.36
N ASP A 54 11.34 14.87 -16.82
CA ASP A 54 11.14 14.57 -18.24
C ASP A 54 9.70 14.08 -18.42
N LYS A 55 8.87 14.96 -19.00
CA LYS A 55 7.43 14.71 -19.16
C LYS A 55 7.13 13.43 -19.95
N ARG A 56 7.96 13.08 -20.94
CA ARG A 56 7.73 11.88 -21.77
C ARG A 56 8.00 10.62 -20.96
N SER A 57 9.17 10.54 -20.32
CA SER A 57 9.55 9.40 -19.46
C SER A 57 8.53 9.18 -18.34
N ILE A 58 8.01 10.27 -17.74
CA ILE A 58 6.98 10.20 -16.71
C ILE A 58 5.66 9.66 -17.27
N LEU A 59 5.18 10.19 -18.39
CA LEU A 59 3.95 9.71 -19.02
C LEU A 59 4.03 8.23 -19.42
N GLU A 60 5.16 7.82 -20.01
CA GLU A 60 5.41 6.41 -20.36
C GLU A 60 5.36 5.52 -19.11
N PHE A 61 5.91 5.96 -17.98
CA PHE A 61 5.80 5.22 -16.72
C PHE A 61 4.35 5.17 -16.21
N VAL A 62 3.64 6.29 -16.20
CA VAL A 62 2.24 6.36 -15.73
C VAL A 62 1.35 5.43 -16.55
N VAL A 63 1.44 5.46 -17.87
CA VAL A 63 0.69 4.56 -18.75
C VAL A 63 1.02 3.11 -18.45
N ARG A 64 2.31 2.76 -18.30
CA ARG A 64 2.72 1.39 -17.93
C ARG A 64 2.18 0.97 -16.57
N TYR A 65 2.19 1.88 -15.58
CA TYR A 65 1.68 1.59 -14.24
C TYR A 65 0.17 1.29 -14.25
N VAL A 66 -0.62 2.06 -15.00
CA VAL A 66 -2.07 1.86 -15.10
C VAL A 66 -2.43 0.63 -15.93
N THR A 67 -1.61 0.26 -16.92
CA THR A 67 -1.91 -0.87 -17.82
C THR A 67 -1.29 -2.21 -17.41
N SER A 68 -0.27 -2.21 -16.53
CA SER A 68 0.47 -3.42 -16.15
C SER A 68 0.21 -3.83 -14.70
N GLN A 69 -0.60 -4.87 -14.51
CA GLN A 69 -0.84 -5.46 -13.18
C GLN A 69 0.46 -5.99 -12.54
N SER A 70 1.33 -6.62 -13.34
CA SER A 70 2.60 -7.15 -12.85
C SER A 70 3.53 -6.06 -12.32
N LEU A 71 3.57 -4.89 -12.98
CA LEU A 71 4.34 -3.74 -12.50
C LEU A 71 3.81 -3.22 -11.16
N ARG A 72 2.48 -3.09 -11.03
CA ARG A 72 1.85 -2.67 -9.76
C ARG A 72 2.18 -3.64 -8.63
N GLU A 73 2.05 -4.94 -8.89
CA GLU A 73 2.42 -5.97 -7.93
C GLU A 73 3.89 -5.91 -7.53
N GLU A 74 4.79 -5.73 -8.49
CA GLU A 74 6.23 -5.62 -8.21
C GLU A 74 6.54 -4.42 -7.32
N ILE A 75 5.97 -3.26 -7.64
CA ILE A 75 6.14 -2.03 -6.85
C ILE A 75 5.58 -2.24 -5.43
N SER A 76 4.36 -2.77 -5.32
CA SER A 76 3.71 -3.09 -4.05
C SER A 76 4.56 -4.04 -3.19
N LYS A 77 5.06 -5.14 -3.78
CA LYS A 77 5.94 -6.10 -3.08
C LYS A 77 7.23 -5.44 -2.58
N ARG A 78 7.88 -4.61 -3.40
CA ARG A 78 9.12 -3.90 -3.02
C ARG A 78 8.87 -2.89 -1.90
N ARG A 79 7.78 -2.15 -1.94
CA ARG A 79 7.38 -1.18 -0.90
C ARG A 79 7.09 -1.89 0.41
N PHE A 80 6.26 -2.94 0.36
CA PHE A 80 5.91 -3.72 1.54
C PHE A 80 7.13 -4.33 2.22
N ALA A 81 8.07 -4.89 1.44
CA ALA A 81 9.32 -5.42 1.99
C ALA A 81 10.09 -4.35 2.78
N ARG A 82 10.22 -3.13 2.25
CA ARG A 82 10.87 -2.01 2.97
C ARG A 82 10.09 -1.58 4.21
N TYR A 83 8.77 -1.51 4.11
CA TYR A 83 7.91 -1.17 5.24
C TYR A 83 8.11 -2.15 6.41
N ILE A 84 8.11 -3.45 6.12
CA ILE A 84 8.37 -4.49 7.11
C ILE A 84 9.80 -4.41 7.68
N GLU A 85 10.78 -3.93 6.90
CA GLU A 85 12.11 -3.62 7.43
C GLU A 85 12.12 -2.47 8.45
N SER A 86 11.26 -1.47 8.26
CA SER A 86 11.14 -0.31 9.15
C SER A 86 10.15 -0.47 10.31
N LEU A 87 9.49 -1.63 10.44
CA LEU A 87 8.44 -1.81 11.44
C LEU A 87 9.00 -1.67 12.88
N PRO A 88 8.40 -0.83 13.74
CA PRO A 88 8.88 -0.67 15.11
C PRO A 88 8.91 -1.99 15.89
N PRO A 89 9.95 -2.27 16.69
CA PRO A 89 10.03 -3.51 17.49
C PRO A 89 8.86 -3.68 18.46
N THR A 90 8.26 -2.58 18.89
CA THR A 90 7.12 -2.54 19.83
C THR A 90 5.77 -2.70 19.15
N PHE A 91 5.70 -2.73 17.82
CA PHE A 91 4.44 -2.71 17.07
C PHE A 91 3.50 -3.85 17.52
N PHE A 92 3.99 -5.09 17.51
CA PHE A 92 3.18 -6.26 17.90
C PHE A 92 2.75 -6.22 19.36
N GLN A 93 3.59 -5.67 20.25
CA GLN A 93 3.22 -5.49 21.65
C GLN A 93 2.06 -4.49 21.79
N GLN A 94 2.09 -3.40 21.04
CA GLN A 94 1.01 -2.41 21.06
C GLN A 94 -0.30 -3.00 20.56
N VAL A 95 -0.28 -3.73 19.43
CA VAL A 95 -1.47 -4.37 18.87
C VAL A 95 -2.10 -5.39 19.82
N GLN A 96 -1.28 -6.07 20.64
CA GLN A 96 -1.78 -7.05 21.59
C GLN A 96 -2.76 -6.45 22.62
N TYR A 97 -2.56 -5.19 23.02
CA TYR A 97 -3.38 -4.52 24.04
C TYR A 97 -4.56 -3.73 23.47
N MET A 98 -4.71 -3.68 22.14
CA MET A 98 -5.79 -2.97 21.46
C MET A 98 -7.11 -3.74 21.52
N GLY A 99 -8.22 -3.00 21.52
CA GLY A 99 -9.56 -3.57 21.36
C GLY A 99 -9.81 -4.13 19.95
N TYR A 100 -10.89 -4.89 19.76
CA TYR A 100 -11.19 -5.55 18.49
C TYR A 100 -11.23 -4.60 17.27
N HIS A 101 -11.91 -3.44 17.41
CA HIS A 101 -12.02 -2.47 16.32
C HIS A 101 -10.68 -1.79 15.99
N GLU A 102 -9.89 -1.45 17.01
CA GLU A 102 -8.57 -0.85 16.86
C GLU A 102 -7.59 -1.84 16.22
N LYS A 103 -7.66 -3.12 16.60
CA LYS A 103 -6.88 -4.19 15.95
C LYS A 103 -7.18 -4.31 14.47
N ALA A 104 -8.45 -4.22 14.06
CA ALA A 104 -8.79 -4.29 12.64
C ALA A 104 -8.13 -3.17 11.83
N ALA A 105 -8.08 -1.94 12.36
CA ALA A 105 -7.35 -0.83 11.74
C ALA A 105 -5.83 -1.06 11.77
N ALA A 106 -5.28 -1.53 12.89
CA ALA A 106 -3.87 -1.85 13.00
C ALA A 106 -3.43 -2.96 12.04
N PHE A 107 -4.28 -3.95 11.77
CA PHE A 107 -4.01 -5.00 10.80
C PHE A 107 -4.08 -4.48 9.36
N LYS A 108 -5.03 -3.59 9.03
CA LYS A 108 -5.00 -2.90 7.72
C LYS A 108 -3.69 -2.16 7.51
N ASN A 109 -3.22 -1.45 8.53
CA ASN A 109 -1.93 -0.76 8.50
C ASN A 109 -0.76 -1.75 8.36
N LEU A 110 -0.71 -2.81 9.17
CA LEU A 110 0.33 -3.85 9.12
C LEU A 110 0.47 -4.48 7.73
N TYR A 111 -0.65 -4.65 7.03
CA TYR A 111 -0.69 -5.20 5.67
C TYR A 111 -0.62 -4.12 4.59
N ASN A 112 -0.40 -2.84 4.92
CA ASN A 112 -0.49 -1.68 4.02
C ASN A 112 -1.70 -1.78 3.07
N LEU A 113 -2.90 -1.94 3.63
CA LEU A 113 -4.14 -1.94 2.85
C LEU A 113 -4.78 -0.56 2.74
N ASP A 114 -4.24 0.41 3.47
CA ASP A 114 -4.65 1.81 3.38
C ASP A 114 -3.77 2.58 2.38
N SER A 115 -3.09 1.88 1.46
CA SER A 115 -2.25 2.49 0.42
C SER A 115 -2.66 2.06 -0.98
N VAL A 116 -2.95 3.03 -1.85
CA VAL A 116 -3.37 2.82 -3.25
C VAL A 116 -2.34 2.01 -4.03
N ILE A 117 -1.07 2.13 -3.64
CA ILE A 117 0.04 1.46 -4.29
C ILE A 117 0.16 0.02 -3.80
N ASP A 118 -0.15 -0.22 -2.52
CA ASP A 118 0.15 -1.48 -1.87
C ASP A 118 -1.01 -2.49 -1.96
N GLU A 119 -2.19 -2.09 -2.43
CA GLU A 119 -3.34 -2.97 -2.67
C GLU A 119 -3.07 -4.12 -3.66
N ALA A 120 -2.17 -3.92 -4.63
CA ALA A 120 -1.94 -4.89 -5.68
C ALA A 120 -1.27 -6.20 -5.21
N ALA A 121 -0.46 -6.17 -4.14
CA ALA A 121 0.18 -7.38 -3.64
C ALA A 121 -0.79 -8.23 -2.80
N ASP A 122 -0.86 -9.51 -3.18
CA ASP A 122 -1.66 -10.53 -2.48
C ASP A 122 -1.38 -10.60 -0.96
N LEU A 123 -2.46 -10.67 -0.18
CA LEU A 123 -2.42 -10.82 1.28
C LEU A 123 -1.62 -12.06 1.70
N GLY A 124 -1.78 -13.17 0.97
CA GLY A 124 -1.04 -14.40 1.24
C GLY A 124 0.47 -14.20 1.05
N TRP A 125 0.87 -13.45 0.02
CA TRP A 125 2.26 -13.05 -0.17
C TRP A 125 2.77 -12.17 0.98
N LYS A 126 2.02 -11.15 1.38
CA LYS A 126 2.39 -10.25 2.50
C LYS A 126 2.56 -11.03 3.82
N ARG A 127 1.64 -11.96 4.11
CA ARG A 127 1.75 -12.87 5.26
C ARG A 127 3.03 -13.70 5.21
N ARG A 128 3.35 -14.32 4.06
CA ARG A 128 4.59 -15.09 3.89
C ARG A 128 5.84 -14.25 4.07
N CYS A 129 5.83 -12.99 3.61
CA CYS A 129 6.91 -12.04 3.80
C CYS A 129 7.15 -11.75 5.30
N MET A 130 6.10 -11.43 6.04
CA MET A 130 6.19 -11.22 7.49
C MET A 130 6.60 -12.48 8.24
N ALA A 131 6.03 -13.63 7.87
CA ALA A 131 6.41 -14.92 8.45
C ALA A 131 7.90 -15.18 8.29
N LYS A 132 8.48 -14.92 7.11
CA LYS A 132 9.92 -15.12 6.89
C LYS A 132 10.79 -14.28 7.83
N LYS A 133 10.30 -13.14 8.33
CA LYS A 133 11.03 -12.23 9.21
C LYS A 133 10.76 -12.49 10.70
N PHE A 134 9.49 -12.66 11.08
CA PHE A 134 9.08 -12.69 12.48
C PHE A 134 8.85 -14.12 13.03
N HIS A 135 9.17 -15.17 12.26
CA HIS A 135 9.03 -16.55 12.72
C HIS A 135 9.89 -16.84 13.96
N PRO A 136 9.36 -17.54 14.99
CA PRO A 136 10.11 -17.99 16.17
C PRO A 136 11.40 -18.73 15.82
N ASP A 137 11.35 -19.64 14.84
CA ASP A 137 12.49 -20.45 14.42
C ASP A 137 13.65 -19.62 13.83
N LYS A 138 13.42 -18.34 13.53
CA LYS A 138 14.44 -17.41 13.04
C LYS A 138 14.80 -16.32 14.06
N GLY A 139 14.46 -16.55 15.33
CA GLY A 139 14.68 -15.60 16.42
C GLY A 139 13.56 -14.55 16.57
N GLY A 140 12.41 -14.76 15.92
CA GLY A 140 11.22 -13.92 16.08
C GLY A 140 10.37 -14.28 17.31
N ASP A 141 9.23 -13.60 17.47
CA ASP A 141 8.31 -13.79 18.60
C ASP A 141 7.07 -14.61 18.18
N LYS A 142 6.76 -15.64 18.98
CA LYS A 142 5.52 -16.45 18.82
C LYS A 142 4.27 -15.57 18.84
N ARG A 143 4.27 -14.50 19.63
CA ARG A 143 3.16 -13.55 19.73
C ARG A 143 3.00 -12.75 18.45
N ALA A 144 4.10 -12.27 17.86
CA ALA A 144 4.07 -11.58 16.58
C ALA A 144 3.49 -12.48 15.48
N MET A 145 3.90 -13.75 15.42
CA MET A 145 3.33 -14.70 14.45
C MET A 145 1.84 -14.98 14.66
N ALA A 146 1.39 -15.08 15.92
CA ALA A 146 -0.03 -15.23 16.23
C ALA A 146 -0.84 -14.03 15.72
N LEU A 147 -0.36 -12.80 15.98
CA LEU A 147 -1.00 -11.57 15.49
C LEU A 147 -1.00 -11.44 13.97
N ILE A 148 0.08 -11.88 13.30
CA ILE A 148 0.15 -11.92 11.83
C ILE A 148 -0.94 -12.83 11.26
N ASN A 149 -1.14 -14.02 11.85
CA ASN A 149 -2.17 -14.96 11.44
C ASN A 149 -3.59 -14.43 11.74
N GLU A 150 -3.81 -13.89 12.94
CA GLU A 150 -5.07 -13.25 13.35
C GLU A 150 -5.46 -12.14 12.35
N GLY A 151 -4.51 -11.26 12.02
CA GLY A 151 -4.73 -10.20 11.05
C GLY A 151 -5.03 -10.72 9.65
N TYR A 152 -4.32 -11.77 9.19
CA TYR A 152 -4.60 -12.39 7.90
C TYR A 152 -6.03 -12.94 7.81
N GLU A 153 -6.45 -13.69 8.83
CA GLU A 153 -7.78 -14.30 8.88
C GLU A 153 -8.88 -13.24 8.92
N LEU A 154 -8.71 -12.21 9.75
CA LEU A 154 -9.68 -11.12 9.87
C LEU A 154 -9.85 -10.35 8.55
N LEU A 155 -8.73 -10.04 7.87
CA LEU A 155 -8.75 -9.30 6.62
C LEU A 155 -9.29 -10.15 5.45
N ASN A 156 -9.02 -11.46 5.46
CA ASN A 156 -9.52 -12.35 4.43
C ASN A 156 -11.03 -12.63 4.60
N ALA A 157 -11.51 -12.84 5.82
CA ALA A 157 -12.94 -13.05 6.10
C ALA A 157 -13.82 -11.85 5.67
N LYS A 158 -13.32 -10.61 5.85
CA LYS A 158 -14.03 -9.41 5.37
C LYS A 158 -14.16 -9.33 3.86
N LYS A 159 -13.23 -9.92 3.11
CA LYS A 159 -13.28 -9.95 1.65
C LYS A 159 -14.42 -10.84 1.15
N ASP A 160 -14.68 -11.93 1.86
CA ASP A 160 -15.75 -12.89 1.54
C ASP A 160 -17.15 -12.33 1.90
N ASP A 161 -17.25 -11.55 2.99
CA ASP A 161 -18.49 -10.88 3.40
C ASP A 161 -18.93 -9.76 2.43
N CYS A 162 -17.98 -9.03 1.81
CA CYS A 162 -18.30 -8.03 0.79
C CYS A 162 -18.66 -8.68 -0.56
N SER A 163 -17.98 -9.76 -0.95
CA SER A 163 -18.23 -10.46 -2.23
C SER A 163 -19.60 -11.18 -2.26
N SER A 164 -20.22 -11.39 -1.10
CA SER A 164 -21.52 -12.05 -0.97
C SER A 164 -22.72 -11.11 -1.19
N LYS A 165 -22.51 -9.78 -1.33
CA LYS A 165 -23.59 -8.79 -1.47
C LYS A 165 -23.98 -8.44 -2.92
N ASP A 166 -23.19 -8.85 -3.92
CA ASP A 166 -23.45 -8.53 -5.34
C ASP A 166 -24.22 -9.64 -6.11
N GLY A 167 -24.70 -10.68 -5.42
CA GLY A 167 -25.23 -11.89 -6.06
C GLY A 167 -26.75 -12.06 -6.14
N LYS A 168 -27.58 -11.05 -5.79
CA LYS A 168 -29.05 -11.20 -5.81
C LYS A 168 -29.76 -9.99 -6.39
N ASN A 169 -29.81 -9.91 -7.72
CA ASN A 169 -30.94 -9.31 -8.43
C ASN A 169 -31.13 -10.06 -9.76
N LYS A 170 -32.04 -11.03 -9.75
CA LYS A 170 -32.59 -11.64 -10.96
C LYS A 170 -34.05 -11.16 -11.03
N PRO A 171 -34.44 -10.36 -12.02
CA PRO A 171 -35.84 -10.00 -12.18
C PRO A 171 -36.59 -11.21 -12.73
N SER A 172 -37.70 -11.54 -12.08
CA SER A 172 -38.78 -12.36 -12.63
C SER A 172 -39.68 -11.50 -13.51
#